data_AF-A0A9X1SHC7-F1
#
_entry.id   AF-A0A9X1SHC7-F1
#
_cell.length_a   1.000
_cell.length_b   1.000
_cell.length_c   1.000
_cell.angle_alpha   90.00
_cell.angle_beta   90.00
_cell.angle_gamma   90.00
#
_symmetry.space_group_name_H-M   'P 1'
#
loop_
_entity.id
_entity.type
_entity.pdbx_description
1 polymer ?
#
loop_
_entity_poly.entity_id
_entity_poly.type
_entity_poly.pdbx_seq_one_letter_code
_entity_poly.pdbx_strand_id
1 'polypeptide(L)' 'MKRYYSLWKSTWWLWVLIFGGMFFLSRLNDILFYASMAYLPICLVTFLWFGLVRFDDHGNEVDAT' A
#
# COMPACT_ATOMS: atom_id res chain seq x y z
N MET A 1 -4.20 11.48 12.12
CA MET A 1 -3.74 10.48 11.12
C MET A 1 -2.74 9.47 11.72
N LYS A 2 -2.93 9.01 12.97
CA LYS A 2 -2.00 8.06 13.61
C LYS A 2 -2.17 6.63 13.09
N ARG A 3 -3.41 6.26 12.75
CA ARG A 3 -3.78 5.02 12.07
C ARG A 3 -3.05 4.75 10.77
N TYR A 4 -3.10 5.68 9.81
CA TYR A 4 -2.40 5.48 8.54
C TYR A 4 -0.88 5.49 8.71
N TYR A 5 -0.36 6.21 9.71
CA TYR A 5 1.05 6.15 10.06
C TYR A 5 1.47 4.79 10.63
N SER A 6 0.66 4.21 11.52
CA SER A 6 0.90 2.87 12.08
C SER A 6 0.84 1.79 10.99
N LEU A 7 -0.17 1.85 10.13
CA LEU A 7 -0.29 0.97 8.97
C LEU A 7 0.90 1.12 8.01
N TRP A 8 1.28 2.37 7.68
CA TRP A 8 2.43 2.64 6.81
C TRP A 8 3.72 2.07 7.38
N LYS A 9 3.97 2.26 8.68
CA LYS A 9 5.14 1.70 9.37
C LYS A 9 5.17 0.17 9.30
N SER A 10 4.02 -0.50 9.30
CA SER A 10 3.94 -1.96 9.18
C SER A 10 4.11 -2.45 7.73
N THR A 11 3.61 -1.69 6.76
CA THR A 11 3.51 -2.11 5.35
C THR A 11 4.46 -1.39 4.40
N TRP A 12 5.44 -0.63 4.92
CA TRP A 12 6.42 0.11 4.10
C TRP A 12 7.17 -0.80 3.11
N TRP A 13 7.49 -2.06 3.49
CA TRP A 13 8.13 -3.03 2.60
C TRP A 13 7.29 -3.33 1.37
N LEU A 14 5.96 -3.19 1.49
CA LEU A 14 5.01 -3.62 0.47
C LEU A 14 4.98 -2.56 -0.61
N TRP A 15 5.04 -1.29 -0.20
CA TRP A 15 5.26 -0.17 -1.09
C TRP A 15 6.62 -0.24 -1.79
N VAL A 16 7.68 -0.63 -1.10
CA VAL A 16 8.99 -0.87 -1.73
C VAL A 16 8.89 -1.95 -2.82
N LEU A 17 8.19 -3.06 -2.55
CA LEU A 17 7.95 -4.12 -3.54
C LEU A 17 7.10 -3.64 -4.72
N ILE A 18 6.03 -2.88 -4.48
CA ILE A 18 5.18 -2.32 -5.54
C ILE A 18 5.99 -1.40 -6.44
N PHE A 19 6.66 -0.38 -5.86
CA PHE A 19 7.43 0.58 -6.65
C PHE A 19 8.67 -0.04 -7.30
N GLY A 20 9.36 -0.93 -6.60
CA GLY A 20 10.49 -1.69 -7.15
C GLY A 20 10.06 -2.59 -8.31
N GLY A 21 8.93 -3.27 -8.17
CA GLY A 21 8.30 -4.08 -9.23
C GLY A 21 7.91 -3.23 -10.43
N MET A 22 7.25 -2.09 -10.22
CA MET A 22 6.91 -1.14 -11.29
C MET A 22 8.15 -0.65 -12.04
N PHE A 23 9.21 -0.28 -11.31
CA PHE A 23 10.47 0.16 -11.91
C PHE A 23 11.14 -0.96 -12.72
N PHE A 24 11.12 -2.19 -12.20
CA PHE A 24 11.62 -3.35 -12.93
C PHE A 24 10.80 -3.63 -14.20
N LEU A 25 9.46 -3.60 -14.12
CA LEU A 25 8.57 -3.79 -15.26
C LEU A 25 8.75 -2.71 -16.33
N SER A 26 9.03 -1.46 -15.93
CA SER A 26 9.38 -0.37 -16.85
C SER A 26 10.62 -0.65 -17.69
N ARG A 27 11.54 -1.51 -17.22
CA ARG A 27 12.73 -1.90 -18.00
C ARG A 27 12.46 -3.04 -18.98
N LEU A 28 11.36 -3.78 -18.80
CA LEU A 28 11.02 -4.93 -19.62
C LEU A 28 10.07 -4.56 -20.77
N ASN A 29 9.00 -3.83 -20.48
CA ASN A 29 7.99 -3.50 -21.48
C ASN A 29 7.09 -2.32 -21.02
N ASP A 30 6.86 -1.36 -21.91
CA ASP A 30 6.02 -0.19 -21.65
C ASP A 30 4.56 -0.56 -21.33
N ILE A 31 3.99 -1.60 -21.96
CA ILE A 31 2.63 -2.08 -21.71
C ILE A 31 2.51 -2.59 -20.27
N LEU A 32 3.51 -3.35 -19.80
CA LEU A 32 3.54 -3.86 -18.41
C LEU A 32 3.64 -2.71 -17.41
N PHE A 33 4.40 -1.66 -17.75
CA PHE A 33 4.47 -0.47 -16.93
C PHE A 33 3.12 0.25 -16.85
N TYR A 34 2.45 0.51 -17.98
CA TYR A 34 1.12 1.14 -17.97
C TYR A 34 0.07 0.30 -17.24
N ALA A 35 0.10 -1.04 -17.42
CA ALA A 35 -0.75 -1.94 -16.65
C ALA A 35 -0.50 -1.80 -15.15
N SER A 36 0.77 -1.79 -14.72
CA SER A 36 1.12 -1.61 -13.30
C SER A 36 0.67 -0.26 -12.72
N MET A 37 0.73 0.82 -13.51
CA MET A 37 0.18 2.13 -13.11
C MET A 37 -1.34 2.09 -12.90
N ALA A 38 -2.07 1.33 -13.72
CA ALA A 38 -3.53 1.20 -13.57
C ALA A 38 -3.93 0.45 -12.28
N TYR A 39 -3.06 -0.40 -11.74
CA TYR A 39 -3.30 -1.11 -10.47
C TYR A 39 -2.97 -0.28 -9.22
N LEU A 40 -2.17 0.78 -9.36
CA LEU A 40 -1.73 1.62 -8.24
C LEU A 40 -2.91 2.26 -7.45
N PRO A 41 -3.97 2.79 -8.09
CA PRO A 41 -5.16 3.27 -7.39
C PRO A 41 -5.84 2.19 -6.54
N ILE A 42 -5.88 0.95 -7.04
CA ILE A 42 -6.48 -0.18 -6.32
C ILE A 42 -5.68 -0.45 -5.04
N CYS A 43 -4.35 -0.51 -5.14
CA CYS A 43 -3.47 -0.67 -3.99
C CYS A 43 -3.66 0.44 -2.93
N LEU A 44 -3.81 1.70 -3.37
CA LEU A 44 -4.06 2.83 -2.48
C LEU A 44 -5.40 2.73 -1.76
N VAL A 45 -6.48 2.39 -2.48
CA VAL A 45 -7.82 2.23 -1.88
C VAL A 45 -7.81 1.08 -0.87
N THR A 46 -7.21 -0.05 -1.21
CA THR A 46 -7.09 -1.19 -0.31
C THR A 46 -6.26 -0.84 0.93
N PHE A 47 -5.17 -0.08 0.77
CA PHE A 47 -4.37 0.40 1.89
C PHE A 47 -5.19 1.32 2.83
N LEU A 48 -5.95 2.27 2.28
CA LEU A 48 -6.79 3.15 3.09
C LEU A 48 -7.90 2.37 3.81
N TRP A 49 -8.51 1.40 3.13
CA TRP A 49 -9.49 0.50 3.73
C TRP A 49 -8.91 -0.33 4.89
N PHE A 50 -7.72 -0.91 4.71
CA PHE A 50 -7.03 -1.62 5.80
C PHE A 50 -6.72 -0.71 6.97
N GLY A 51 -6.35 0.54 6.70
CA GLY A 51 -6.20 1.55 7.74
C GLY A 51 -7.48 1.68 8.55
N LEU A 52 -8.61 1.93 7.86
CA LEU A 52 -9.94 2.06 8.45
C LEU A 52 -10.37 0.88 9.31
N VAL A 53 -10.12 -0.34 8.85
CA VAL A 53 -10.60 -1.56 9.51
C VAL A 53 -9.69 -2.00 10.66
N ARG A 54 -8.36 -1.90 10.51
CA ARG A 54 -7.43 -2.48 11.49
C ARG A 54 -7.06 -1.58 12.65
N PHE A 55 -7.21 -0.26 12.52
CA PHE A 55 -6.71 0.66 13.54
C PHE A 55 -7.77 1.65 14.03
N ASP A 56 -7.73 1.95 15.32
CA ASP A 56 -8.51 3.01 15.94
C ASP A 56 -7.98 4.41 15.56
N ASP A 57 -8.65 5.47 16.01
CA ASP A 57 -8.22 6.85 15.74
C ASP A 57 -6.85 7.22 16.35
N HIS A 58 -6.42 6.45 17.35
CA HIS A 58 -5.13 6.60 18.03
C HIS A 58 -3.99 5.83 17.35
N GLY A 59 -4.29 4.92 16.43
CA GLY A 59 -3.34 4.08 15.71
C GLY A 59 -3.00 2.75 16.37
N ASN A 60 -3.83 2.30 17.32
CA ASN A 60 -3.74 0.97 17.93
C ASN A 60 -4.53 -0.04 17.10
N GLU A 61 -4.11 -1.31 17.13
CA GLU A 61 -4.83 -2.39 16.43
C GLU A 61 -6.13 -2.73 17.16
N VAL A 62 -7.23 -2.82 16.40
CA VAL A 62 -8.59 -3.06 16.95
C VAL A 62 -8.74 -4.50 17.49
N ASP A 63 -8.00 -5.45 16.92
CA ASP A 63 -8.06 -6.88 17.29
C ASP A 63 -7.09 -7.27 18.43
N ALA A 64 -6.42 -6.32 19.08
CA ALA A 64 -5.42 -6.59 20.13
C ALA A 64 -6.01 -6.80 21.54
N THR A 65 -7.27 -7.24 21.65
CA THR A 65 -7.90 -7.67 22.91
C THR A 65 -7.75 -9.16 23.16
#